data_AF-A0A354BGH4-F1
#
_entry.id   AF-A0A354BGH4-F1
#
_cell.length_a   1.000
_cell.length_b   1.000
_cell.length_c   1.000
_cell.angle_alpha   90.00
_cell.angle_beta   90.00
_cell.angle_gamma   90.00
#
_symmetry.space_group_name_H-M   'P 1'
#
loop_
_entity.id
_entity.type
_entity.pdbx_description
1 polymer ?
#
loop_
_entity_poly.entity_id
_entity_poly.type
_entity_poly.pdbx_seq_one_letter_code
_entity_poly.pdbx_strand_id
1 'polypeptide(L)'
;ALLNHFQTRTAIHYFPVPDAVETARQKIDAILMNEFEFNGERHIFSGSPLWLTNLSSDQEWLILLHKFYYAVGLGMAYHETNDPRYAKAWVDITGSWIRTVPLDFLPSDVAGRRIQNWIFAHYYFVNTTRASCVTPDFYRSFLSSLHHQVSYLRGHVTPARNHRTLELCAVFLAAVVFPEFTEAREWLAWSRTELVRNIQSDLQPDGVHCEQSTDYHHLVLKNYLWITKLARLNQIEMPEPFD
;
A
#
# COMPACT_ATOMS: atom_id res chain seq x y z
N ALA A 1 12.15 19.43 -10.04
CA ALA A 1 12.12 19.88 -8.64
C ALA A 1 11.43 18.86 -7.73
N LEU A 2 10.12 18.59 -7.88
CA LEU A 2 9.37 17.70 -6.99
C LEU A 2 9.93 16.27 -6.88
N LEU A 3 10.09 15.56 -8.00
CA LEU A 3 10.65 14.19 -7.97
C LEU A 3 12.06 14.16 -7.34
N ASN A 4 12.91 15.13 -7.71
CA ASN A 4 14.25 15.23 -7.14
C ASN A 4 14.23 15.39 -5.61
N HIS A 5 13.32 16.20 -5.06
CA HIS A 5 13.14 16.31 -3.60
C HIS A 5 12.91 14.95 -2.95
N PHE A 6 12.01 14.13 -3.48
CA PHE A 6 11.74 12.80 -2.95
C PHE A 6 12.87 11.79 -3.15
N GLN A 7 13.71 11.97 -4.18
CA GLN A 7 14.90 11.14 -4.45
C GLN A 7 16.15 11.54 -3.64
N THR A 8 16.11 12.69 -2.95
CA THR A 8 17.25 13.21 -2.18
C THR A 8 16.94 13.46 -0.72
N ARG A 9 15.66 13.54 -0.32
CA ARG A 9 15.29 13.74 1.08
C ARG A 9 15.70 12.52 1.92
N THR A 10 16.19 12.78 3.14
CA THR A 10 16.67 11.74 4.07
C THR A 10 15.98 11.78 5.42
N ALA A 11 15.12 12.78 5.66
CA ALA A 11 14.51 13.00 6.97
C ALA A 11 13.41 11.96 7.32
N ILE A 12 12.87 11.26 6.31
CA ILE A 12 11.73 10.35 6.46
C ILE A 12 12.19 8.92 6.27
N HIS A 13 11.97 8.08 7.27
CA HIS A 13 12.38 6.69 7.28
C HIS A 13 11.15 5.78 7.24
N TYR A 14 11.12 4.81 6.35
CA TYR A 14 10.05 3.85 6.27
C TYR A 14 10.60 2.59 5.62
N PHE A 15 9.90 1.47 5.79
CA PHE A 15 10.36 0.19 5.27
C PHE A 15 9.16 -0.65 4.83
N PRO A 16 9.27 -1.35 3.70
CA PRO A 16 8.23 -2.22 3.22
C PRO A 16 8.17 -3.52 4.04
N VAL A 17 6.97 -4.08 4.15
CA VAL A 17 6.72 -5.43 4.66
C VAL A 17 5.94 -6.19 3.59
N PRO A 18 6.63 -6.85 2.65
CA PRO A 18 5.99 -7.50 1.52
C PRO A 18 5.22 -8.75 1.95
N ASP A 19 4.20 -9.10 1.17
CA ASP A 19 3.57 -10.41 1.23
C ASP A 19 4.43 -11.43 0.48
N ALA A 20 4.93 -12.45 1.16
CA ALA A 20 5.90 -13.38 0.59
C ALA A 20 5.34 -14.21 -0.58
N VAL A 21 4.04 -14.51 -0.57
CA VAL A 21 3.39 -15.30 -1.63
C VAL A 21 3.20 -14.42 -2.85
N GLU A 22 2.65 -13.23 -2.66
CA GLU A 22 2.34 -12.32 -3.77
C GLU A 22 3.58 -11.63 -4.35
N THR A 23 4.69 -11.62 -3.62
CA THR A 23 5.98 -11.07 -4.09
C THR A 23 6.98 -12.15 -4.52
N ALA A 24 6.57 -13.41 -4.60
CA ALA A 24 7.43 -14.49 -5.08
C ALA A 24 8.00 -14.14 -6.47
N ARG A 25 9.33 -14.31 -6.63
CA ARG A 25 10.11 -13.96 -7.84
C ARG A 25 9.44 -14.43 -9.14
N GLN A 26 8.92 -15.67 -9.15
CA GLN A 26 8.23 -16.24 -10.30
C GLN A 26 6.96 -15.46 -10.70
N LYS A 27 6.12 -15.05 -9.73
CA LYS A 27 4.93 -14.23 -10.00
C LYS A 27 5.33 -12.85 -10.53
N ILE A 28 6.39 -12.27 -9.96
CA ILE A 28 6.87 -10.94 -10.39
C ILE A 28 7.49 -10.98 -11.79
N ASP A 29 8.20 -12.05 -12.15
CA ASP A 29 8.68 -12.25 -13.52
C ASP A 29 7.55 -12.44 -14.53
N ALA A 30 6.49 -13.17 -14.16
CA ALA A 30 5.31 -13.35 -15.01
C ALA A 30 4.63 -12.02 -15.35
N ILE A 31 4.63 -11.05 -14.42
CA ILE A 31 4.07 -9.72 -14.65
C ILE A 31 4.80 -8.95 -15.76
N LEU A 32 6.10 -9.21 -15.99
CA LEU A 32 6.81 -8.62 -17.14
C LEU A 32 6.26 -9.08 -18.49
N MET A 33 5.54 -10.21 -18.49
CA MET A 33 4.85 -10.78 -19.65
C MET A 33 3.33 -10.51 -19.61
N ASN A 34 2.89 -9.55 -18.78
CA ASN A 34 1.48 -9.23 -18.51
C ASN A 34 0.65 -10.42 -18.02
N GLU A 35 1.28 -11.34 -17.30
CA GLU A 35 0.63 -12.50 -16.69
C GLU A 35 0.44 -12.27 -15.19
N PHE A 36 -0.81 -12.35 -14.73
CA PHE A 36 -1.19 -12.13 -13.34
C PHE A 36 -1.84 -13.41 -12.80
N GLU A 37 -1.33 -13.88 -11.67
CA GLU A 37 -1.85 -15.09 -10.99
C GLU A 37 -2.28 -14.73 -9.57
N PHE A 38 -3.55 -14.98 -9.25
CA PHE A 38 -4.13 -14.76 -7.93
C PHE A 38 -5.05 -15.94 -7.59
N ASN A 39 -5.04 -16.41 -6.33
CA ASN A 39 -5.83 -17.56 -5.89
C ASN A 39 -5.72 -18.81 -6.78
N GLY A 40 -4.54 -19.06 -7.37
CA GLY A 40 -4.30 -20.20 -8.27
C GLY A 40 -4.90 -20.04 -9.68
N GLU A 41 -5.45 -18.87 -10.00
CA GLU A 41 -6.01 -18.55 -11.32
C GLU A 41 -5.17 -17.50 -12.02
N ARG A 42 -4.83 -17.78 -13.29
CA ARG A 42 -3.90 -17.01 -14.10
C ARG A 42 -4.59 -16.39 -15.30
N HIS A 43 -4.34 -15.10 -15.53
CA HIS A 43 -4.81 -14.36 -16.69
C HIS A 43 -3.66 -13.62 -17.36
N ILE A 44 -3.65 -13.63 -18.70
CA ILE A 44 -2.66 -12.96 -19.54
C ILE A 44 -3.35 -11.82 -20.29
N PHE A 45 -2.76 -10.63 -20.25
CA PHE A 45 -3.27 -9.47 -20.95
C PHE A 45 -2.40 -9.13 -22.16
N SER A 46 -3.03 -8.74 -23.28
CA SER A 46 -2.30 -8.23 -24.45
C SER A 46 -1.68 -6.84 -24.23
N GLY A 47 -2.01 -6.19 -23.11
CA GLY A 47 -1.56 -4.87 -22.69
C GLY A 47 -1.83 -4.66 -21.20
N SER A 48 -2.32 -3.47 -20.82
CA SER A 48 -2.72 -3.22 -19.42
C SER A 48 -3.89 -4.13 -18.99
N PRO A 49 -3.98 -4.48 -17.69
CA PRO A 49 -5.11 -5.22 -17.16
C PRO A 49 -6.45 -4.57 -17.48
N LEU A 50 -7.48 -5.38 -17.69
CA LEU A 50 -8.87 -4.93 -17.84
C LEU A 50 -9.43 -4.55 -16.46
N TRP A 51 -9.05 -3.37 -15.96
CA TRP A 51 -9.29 -2.97 -14.57
C TRP A 51 -10.75 -3.05 -14.12
N LEU A 52 -11.69 -2.73 -15.02
CA LEU A 52 -13.12 -2.63 -14.69
C LEU A 52 -13.89 -3.93 -15.00
N THR A 53 -13.20 -5.04 -15.27
CA THR A 53 -13.82 -6.32 -15.65
C THR A 53 -13.18 -7.46 -14.88
N ASN A 54 -13.97 -8.22 -14.11
CA ASN A 54 -13.48 -9.46 -13.53
C ASN A 54 -13.45 -10.57 -14.59
N LEU A 55 -12.29 -11.17 -14.81
CA LEU A 55 -12.12 -12.31 -15.71
C LEU A 55 -12.29 -13.66 -15.02
N SER A 56 -12.32 -13.67 -13.69
CA SER A 56 -12.50 -14.85 -12.86
C SER A 56 -13.96 -14.98 -12.39
N SER A 57 -14.37 -16.22 -12.11
CA SER A 57 -15.60 -16.49 -11.35
C SER A 57 -15.47 -16.16 -9.86
N ASP A 58 -14.23 -16.07 -9.34
CA ASP A 58 -13.92 -15.64 -7.99
C ASP A 58 -13.73 -14.11 -7.95
N GLN A 59 -14.51 -13.44 -7.10
CA GLN A 59 -14.39 -11.99 -6.92
C GLN A 59 -13.05 -11.60 -6.29
N GLU A 60 -12.44 -12.49 -5.50
CA GLU A 60 -11.17 -12.19 -4.82
C GLU A 60 -10.03 -12.01 -5.83
N TRP A 61 -10.12 -12.60 -7.02
CA TRP A 61 -9.12 -12.38 -8.09
C TRP A 61 -9.04 -10.89 -8.48
N LEU A 62 -10.19 -10.26 -8.73
CA LEU A 62 -10.26 -8.83 -9.06
C LEU A 62 -9.79 -7.98 -7.87
N ILE A 63 -10.16 -8.37 -6.65
CA ILE A 63 -9.73 -7.69 -5.42
C ILE A 63 -8.21 -7.73 -5.28
N LEU A 64 -7.58 -8.90 -5.47
CA LEU A 64 -6.12 -9.07 -5.38
C LEU A 64 -5.37 -8.28 -6.46
N LEU A 65 -5.90 -8.26 -7.68
CA LEU A 65 -5.41 -7.37 -8.73
C LEU A 65 -5.38 -5.91 -8.26
N HIS A 66 -6.41 -5.46 -7.54
CA HIS A 66 -6.53 -4.09 -7.05
C HIS A 66 -5.83 -3.80 -5.72
N LYS A 67 -5.33 -4.82 -5.00
CA LYS A 67 -4.50 -4.67 -3.79
C LYS A 67 -3.03 -4.36 -4.13
N PHE A 68 -2.58 -4.56 -5.38
CA PHE A 68 -1.24 -4.18 -5.85
C PHE A 68 -0.05 -4.82 -5.10
N TYR A 69 -0.21 -5.99 -4.49
CA TYR A 69 0.90 -6.66 -3.79
C TYR A 69 2.15 -6.84 -4.66
N TYR A 70 1.95 -7.07 -5.96
CA TYR A 70 3.03 -7.18 -6.91
C TYR A 70 3.84 -5.89 -7.13
N ALA A 71 3.32 -4.71 -6.79
CA ALA A 71 4.04 -3.44 -6.98
C ALA A 71 5.31 -3.37 -6.12
N VAL A 72 5.22 -3.81 -4.86
CA VAL A 72 6.40 -3.91 -3.97
C VAL A 72 7.34 -5.01 -4.44
N GLY A 73 6.81 -6.13 -4.96
CA GLY A 73 7.63 -7.20 -5.53
C GLY A 73 8.43 -6.77 -6.76
N LEU A 74 7.84 -5.97 -7.65
CA LEU A 74 8.56 -5.33 -8.76
C LEU A 74 9.69 -4.43 -8.23
N GLY A 75 9.45 -3.68 -7.15
CA GLY A 75 10.45 -2.85 -6.49
C GLY A 75 11.62 -3.65 -5.92
N MET A 76 11.34 -4.75 -5.22
CA MET A 76 12.34 -5.67 -4.69
C MET A 76 13.19 -6.27 -5.81
N ALA A 77 12.53 -6.81 -6.83
CA ALA A 77 13.16 -7.34 -8.04
C ALA A 77 14.09 -6.35 -8.72
N TYR A 78 13.65 -5.08 -8.86
CA TYR A 78 14.48 -4.02 -9.42
C TYR A 78 15.71 -3.73 -8.55
N HIS A 79 15.52 -3.62 -7.23
CA HIS A 79 16.61 -3.34 -6.29
C HIS A 79 17.69 -4.43 -6.29
N GLU A 80 17.28 -5.70 -6.41
CA GLU A 80 18.18 -6.85 -6.45
C GLU A 80 18.96 -6.97 -7.77
N THR A 81 18.31 -6.67 -8.90
CA THR A 81 18.85 -6.99 -10.24
C THR A 81 19.31 -5.79 -11.05
N ASN A 82 18.85 -4.58 -10.70
CA ASN A 82 18.92 -3.37 -11.52
C ASN A 82 18.30 -3.51 -12.93
N ASP A 83 17.44 -4.50 -13.15
CA ASP A 83 16.78 -4.68 -14.45
C ASP A 83 15.66 -3.64 -14.65
N PRO A 84 15.80 -2.71 -15.62
CA PRO A 84 14.85 -1.61 -15.81
C PRO A 84 13.43 -2.08 -16.20
N ARG A 85 13.25 -3.33 -16.63
CA ARG A 85 11.93 -3.88 -16.98
C ARG A 85 10.97 -3.85 -15.79
N TYR A 86 11.43 -4.09 -14.57
CA TYR A 86 10.58 -4.06 -13.38
C TYR A 86 10.07 -2.65 -13.06
N ALA A 87 10.94 -1.64 -13.16
CA ALA A 87 10.54 -0.26 -12.97
C ALA A 87 9.58 0.23 -14.06
N LYS A 88 9.83 -0.19 -15.31
CA LYS A 88 8.93 0.12 -16.43
C LYS A 88 7.54 -0.50 -16.21
N ALA A 89 7.48 -1.77 -15.81
CA ALA A 89 6.22 -2.45 -15.52
C ALA A 89 5.44 -1.75 -14.41
N TRP A 90 6.10 -1.32 -13.33
CA TRP A 90 5.44 -0.55 -12.26
C TRP A 90 4.85 0.76 -12.76
N VAL A 91 5.60 1.54 -13.55
CA VAL A 91 5.15 2.81 -14.13
C VAL A 91 3.95 2.59 -15.07
N ASP A 92 4.04 1.60 -15.96
CA ASP A 92 2.99 1.30 -16.94
C ASP A 92 1.69 0.84 -16.27
N ILE A 93 1.79 -0.16 -15.37
CA ILE A 93 0.64 -0.75 -14.68
C ILE A 93 -0.02 0.28 -13.78
N THR A 94 0.74 0.94 -12.91
CA THR A 94 0.22 1.96 -11.98
C THR A 94 -0.36 3.15 -12.75
N GLY A 95 0.33 3.61 -13.79
CA GLY A 95 -0.15 4.71 -14.64
C GLY A 95 -1.45 4.35 -15.36
N SER A 96 -1.61 3.11 -15.85
CA SER A 96 -2.85 2.66 -16.47
C SER A 96 -4.01 2.63 -15.46
N TRP A 97 -3.77 2.15 -14.24
CA TRP A 97 -4.78 2.12 -13.18
C TRP A 97 -5.26 3.53 -12.82
N ILE A 98 -4.33 4.46 -12.62
CA ILE A 98 -4.62 5.87 -12.28
C ILE A 98 -5.53 6.53 -13.33
N ARG A 99 -5.39 6.17 -14.61
CA ARG A 99 -6.21 6.76 -15.69
C ARG A 99 -7.59 6.12 -15.84
N THR A 100 -7.80 4.93 -15.28
CA THR A 100 -8.96 4.09 -15.62
C THR A 100 -9.90 3.88 -14.45
N VAL A 101 -9.38 3.74 -13.22
CA VAL A 101 -10.17 3.25 -12.08
C VAL A 101 -10.72 4.39 -11.24
N PRO A 102 -12.06 4.53 -11.10
CA PRO A 102 -12.68 5.47 -10.17
C PRO A 102 -12.30 5.19 -8.71
N LEU A 103 -12.33 6.20 -7.85
CA LEU A 103 -11.95 6.07 -6.44
C LEU A 103 -12.81 5.08 -5.65
N ASP A 104 -14.11 5.03 -5.95
CA ASP A 104 -15.14 4.26 -5.27
C ASP A 104 -15.46 2.93 -5.96
N PHE A 105 -14.63 2.50 -6.92
CA PHE A 105 -14.88 1.30 -7.70
C PHE A 105 -14.90 0.00 -6.87
N LEU A 106 -14.08 -0.07 -5.81
CA LEU A 106 -13.99 -1.22 -4.92
C LEU A 106 -14.07 -0.78 -3.45
N PRO A 107 -14.41 -1.71 -2.54
CA PRO A 107 -14.41 -1.44 -1.10
C PRO A 107 -13.11 -0.77 -0.59
N SER A 108 -13.25 0.01 0.48
CA SER A 108 -12.20 0.83 1.05
C SER A 108 -10.99 0.02 1.54
N ASP A 109 -11.18 -1.24 1.97
CA ASP A 109 -10.10 -2.10 2.46
C ASP A 109 -9.11 -2.47 1.33
N VAL A 110 -9.62 -2.57 0.11
CA VAL A 110 -8.81 -2.73 -1.10
C VAL A 110 -7.95 -1.50 -1.34
N ALA A 111 -8.51 -0.30 -1.11
CA ALA A 111 -7.76 0.96 -1.21
C ALA A 111 -6.66 1.05 -0.15
N GLY A 112 -6.93 0.65 1.09
CA GLY A 112 -5.92 0.60 2.16
C GLY A 112 -4.70 -0.24 1.77
N ARG A 113 -4.93 -1.45 1.25
CA ARG A 113 -3.84 -2.32 0.76
C ARG A 113 -3.10 -1.73 -0.44
N ARG A 114 -3.81 -1.14 -1.40
CA ARG A 114 -3.19 -0.52 -2.57
C ARG A 114 -2.30 0.66 -2.20
N ILE A 115 -2.79 1.56 -1.33
CA ILE A 115 -2.01 2.68 -0.79
C ILE A 115 -0.72 2.16 -0.15
N GLN A 116 -0.83 1.18 0.74
CA GLN A 116 0.34 0.58 1.39
C GLN A 116 1.36 0.04 0.36
N ASN A 117 0.90 -0.78 -0.58
CA ASN A 117 1.78 -1.41 -1.56
C ASN A 117 2.37 -0.41 -2.57
N TRP A 118 1.65 0.66 -2.90
CA TRP A 118 2.19 1.77 -3.71
C TRP A 118 3.30 2.52 -2.98
N ILE A 119 3.12 2.80 -1.70
CA ILE A 119 4.15 3.45 -0.87
C ILE A 119 5.37 2.54 -0.69
N PHE A 120 5.15 1.23 -0.59
CA PHE A 120 6.23 0.25 -0.54
C PHE A 120 6.98 0.12 -1.87
N ALA A 121 6.30 0.17 -3.01
CA ALA A 121 6.96 0.25 -4.32
C ALA A 121 7.78 1.54 -4.45
N HIS A 122 7.22 2.67 -4.00
CA HIS A 122 7.90 3.96 -3.98
C HIS A 122 9.22 3.93 -3.18
N TYR A 123 9.27 3.17 -2.07
CA TYR A 123 10.51 2.94 -1.31
C TYR A 123 11.66 2.45 -2.21
N TYR A 124 11.37 1.49 -3.09
CA TYR A 124 12.37 0.94 -3.99
C TYR A 124 12.67 1.87 -5.16
N PHE A 125 11.65 2.32 -5.90
CA PHE A 125 11.84 3.02 -7.17
C PHE A 125 12.24 4.49 -7.08
N VAL A 126 11.98 5.14 -5.94
CA VAL A 126 12.18 6.59 -5.76
C VAL A 126 13.10 6.89 -4.58
N ASN A 127 12.91 6.23 -3.44
CA ASN A 127 13.61 6.58 -2.21
C ASN A 127 15.01 5.95 -2.11
N THR A 128 15.12 4.65 -2.35
CA THR A 128 16.41 3.93 -2.28
C THR A 128 17.14 3.87 -3.60
N THR A 129 16.40 3.93 -4.72
CA THR A 129 16.98 3.96 -6.07
C THR A 129 16.36 5.08 -6.90
N ARG A 130 16.97 5.37 -8.06
CA ARG A 130 16.50 6.38 -9.01
C ARG A 130 16.21 5.74 -10.35
N ALA A 131 15.09 5.03 -10.45
CA ALA A 131 14.69 4.42 -11.71
C ALA A 131 14.44 5.50 -12.78
N SER A 132 15.15 5.43 -13.89
CA SER A 132 15.16 6.47 -14.94
C SER A 132 13.81 6.64 -15.64
N CYS A 133 12.98 5.61 -15.67
CA CYS A 133 11.63 5.65 -16.26
C CYS A 133 10.59 6.35 -15.36
N VAL A 134 10.92 6.67 -14.11
CA VAL A 134 10.05 7.46 -13.23
C VAL A 134 10.19 8.93 -13.62
N THR A 135 9.30 9.39 -14.49
CA THR A 135 9.31 10.77 -14.97
C THR A 135 8.66 11.72 -13.97
N PRO A 136 8.98 13.03 -14.00
CA PRO A 136 8.30 14.03 -13.17
C PRO A 136 6.78 14.05 -13.35
N ASP A 137 6.28 13.79 -14.56
CA ASP A 137 4.84 13.81 -14.88
C ASP A 137 4.11 12.58 -14.34
N PHE A 138 4.71 11.39 -14.49
CA PHE A 138 4.21 10.19 -13.86
C PHE A 138 4.19 10.36 -12.34
N TYR A 139 5.29 10.86 -11.76
CA TYR A 139 5.39 11.02 -10.31
C TYR A 139 4.38 12.03 -9.75
N ARG A 140 4.10 13.12 -10.48
CA ARG A 140 3.02 14.05 -10.13
C ARG A 140 1.65 13.37 -10.14
N SER A 141 1.36 12.59 -11.19
CA SER A 141 0.11 11.84 -11.30
C SER A 141 -0.03 10.80 -10.18
N PHE A 142 1.07 10.12 -9.84
CA PHE A 142 1.14 9.17 -8.73
C PHE A 142 0.82 9.84 -7.39
N LEU A 143 1.49 10.96 -7.06
CA LEU A 143 1.24 11.68 -5.81
C LEU A 143 -0.20 12.22 -5.74
N SER A 144 -0.74 12.75 -6.84
CA SER A 144 -2.13 13.22 -6.88
C SER A 144 -3.12 12.08 -6.67
N SER A 145 -2.93 10.93 -7.32
CA SER A 145 -3.78 9.76 -7.11
C SER A 145 -3.66 9.21 -5.69
N LEU A 146 -2.45 9.14 -5.13
CA LEU A 146 -2.22 8.70 -3.77
C LEU A 146 -2.93 9.61 -2.76
N HIS A 147 -2.82 10.93 -2.93
CA HIS A 147 -3.51 11.93 -2.10
C HIS A 147 -5.03 11.74 -2.12
N HIS A 148 -5.63 11.62 -3.30
CA HIS A 148 -7.07 11.41 -3.44
C HIS A 148 -7.53 10.11 -2.79
N GLN A 149 -6.75 9.04 -2.94
CA GLN A 149 -7.07 7.74 -2.33
C GLN A 149 -6.97 7.77 -0.81
N VAL A 150 -5.96 8.42 -0.24
CA VAL A 150 -5.83 8.56 1.23
C VAL A 150 -6.96 9.41 1.78
N SER A 151 -7.32 10.51 1.10
CA SER A 151 -8.45 11.37 1.45
C SER A 151 -9.77 10.60 1.43
N TYR A 152 -10.01 9.84 0.36
CA TYR A 152 -11.19 8.98 0.23
C TYR A 152 -11.23 7.93 1.34
N LEU A 153 -10.13 7.20 1.54
CA LEU A 153 -10.03 6.13 2.54
C LEU A 153 -10.34 6.66 3.94
N ARG A 154 -9.76 7.79 4.34
CA ARG A 154 -10.02 8.41 5.64
C ARG A 154 -11.51 8.66 5.89
N GLY A 155 -12.27 9.01 4.85
CA GLY A 155 -13.72 9.22 4.93
C GLY A 155 -14.57 7.94 4.90
N HIS A 156 -13.98 6.79 4.56
CA HIS A 156 -14.69 5.54 4.27
C HIS A 156 -14.12 4.32 5.00
N VAL A 157 -13.26 4.51 6.00
CA VAL A 157 -12.70 3.42 6.79
C VAL A 157 -13.81 2.54 7.35
N THR A 158 -13.66 1.22 7.20
CA THR A 158 -14.58 0.22 7.73
C THR A 158 -14.76 0.36 9.24
N PRO A 159 -15.93 0.00 9.80
CA PRO A 159 -16.25 0.35 11.20
C PRO A 159 -15.48 -0.44 12.26
N ALA A 160 -14.99 -1.64 11.95
CA ALA A 160 -14.29 -2.53 12.89
C ALA A 160 -13.52 -3.64 12.15
N ARG A 161 -12.85 -4.52 12.91
CA ARG A 161 -12.19 -5.76 12.46
C ARG A 161 -10.86 -5.50 11.72
N ASN A 162 -10.24 -6.57 11.22
CA ASN A 162 -8.92 -6.52 10.61
C ASN A 162 -8.83 -5.52 9.44
N HIS A 163 -9.89 -5.37 8.64
CA HIS A 163 -9.92 -4.38 7.55
C HIS A 163 -9.69 -2.96 8.08
N ARG A 164 -10.38 -2.55 9.15
CA ARG A 164 -10.21 -1.23 9.77
C ARG A 164 -8.78 -1.00 10.21
N THR A 165 -8.15 -2.01 10.83
CA THR A 165 -6.73 -1.93 11.24
C THR A 165 -5.85 -1.60 10.03
N LEU A 166 -6.01 -2.29 8.91
CA LEU A 166 -5.18 -2.12 7.71
C LEU A 166 -5.38 -0.74 7.06
N GLU A 167 -6.62 -0.26 7.03
CA GLU A 167 -6.96 1.04 6.48
C GLU A 167 -6.38 2.18 7.31
N LEU A 168 -6.46 2.08 8.64
CA LEU A 168 -5.82 3.02 9.57
C LEU A 168 -4.28 3.00 9.42
N CYS A 169 -3.69 1.81 9.24
CA CYS A 169 -2.26 1.67 8.94
C CYS A 169 -1.87 2.39 7.65
N ALA A 170 -2.68 2.29 6.60
CA ALA A 170 -2.42 2.93 5.31
C ALA A 170 -2.49 4.47 5.41
N VAL A 171 -3.46 5.01 6.15
CA VAL A 171 -3.55 6.47 6.38
C VAL A 171 -2.37 6.95 7.23
N PHE A 172 -2.02 6.24 8.30
CA PHE A 172 -0.85 6.57 9.12
C PHE A 172 0.43 6.56 8.27
N LEU A 173 0.64 5.50 7.48
CA LEU A 173 1.79 5.37 6.58
C LEU A 173 1.90 6.55 5.61
N ALA A 174 0.80 6.91 4.95
CA ALA A 174 0.79 8.00 4.00
C ALA A 174 1.13 9.34 4.68
N ALA A 175 0.58 9.58 5.87
CA ALA A 175 0.84 10.79 6.64
C ALA A 175 2.31 10.90 7.09
N VAL A 176 2.94 9.77 7.48
CA VAL A 176 4.36 9.72 7.85
C VAL A 176 5.27 9.88 6.63
N VAL A 177 4.96 9.19 5.53
CA VAL A 177 5.86 9.15 4.37
C VAL A 177 5.75 10.42 3.52
N PHE A 178 4.60 11.08 3.47
CA PHE A 178 4.37 12.26 2.64
C PHE A 178 3.91 13.46 3.48
N PRO A 179 4.74 13.95 4.42
CA PRO A 179 4.41 15.13 5.23
C PRO A 179 4.23 16.41 4.39
N GLU A 180 4.62 16.38 3.12
CA GLU A 180 4.43 17.47 2.16
C GLU A 180 2.98 17.62 1.68
N PHE A 181 2.11 16.63 1.88
CA PHE A 181 0.67 16.80 1.62
C PHE A 181 0.07 17.78 2.62
N THR A 182 -0.80 18.67 2.14
CA THR A 182 -1.45 19.72 2.95
C THR A 182 -2.14 19.14 4.19
N GLU A 183 -2.82 17.99 4.04
CA GLU A 183 -3.59 17.32 5.08
C GLU A 183 -2.77 16.30 5.88
N ALA A 184 -1.48 16.08 5.58
CA ALA A 184 -0.68 15.03 6.23
C ALA A 184 -0.65 15.15 7.76
N ARG A 185 -0.57 16.38 8.29
CA ARG A 185 -0.63 16.63 9.74
C ARG A 185 -1.97 16.21 10.34
N GLU A 186 -3.07 16.49 9.64
CA GLU A 186 -4.41 16.07 10.06
C GLU A 186 -4.53 14.54 10.02
N TRP A 187 -4.11 13.92 8.91
CA TRP A 187 -4.13 12.46 8.75
C TRP A 187 -3.31 11.75 9.83
N LEU A 188 -2.15 12.30 10.21
CA LEU A 188 -1.33 11.74 11.28
C LEU A 188 -2.03 11.84 12.64
N ALA A 189 -2.59 13.01 12.98
CA ALA A 189 -3.29 13.19 14.24
C ALA A 189 -4.56 12.33 14.35
N TRP A 190 -5.32 12.26 13.25
CA TRP A 190 -6.53 11.46 13.13
C TRP A 190 -6.23 9.97 13.24
N SER A 191 -5.27 9.45 12.46
CA SER A 191 -4.91 8.03 12.48
C SER A 191 -4.38 7.59 13.85
N ARG A 192 -3.56 8.40 14.53
CA ARG A 192 -3.12 8.11 15.92
C ARG A 192 -4.30 7.95 16.88
N THR A 193 -5.30 8.82 16.77
CA THR A 193 -6.51 8.77 17.62
C THR A 193 -7.35 7.53 17.29
N GLU A 194 -7.58 7.27 16.01
CA GLU A 194 -8.40 6.14 15.57
C GLU A 194 -7.73 4.78 15.81
N LEU A 195 -6.41 4.70 15.73
CA LEU A 195 -5.67 3.48 16.06
C LEU A 195 -5.87 3.06 17.52
N VAL A 196 -5.85 4.02 18.46
CA VAL A 196 -6.15 3.77 19.88
C VAL A 196 -7.59 3.30 20.05
N ARG A 197 -8.55 3.98 19.41
CA ARG A 197 -9.96 3.56 19.46
C ARG A 197 -10.15 2.16 18.90
N ASN A 198 -9.43 1.82 17.84
CA ASN A 198 -9.48 0.51 17.22
C ASN A 198 -8.93 -0.58 18.14
N ILE A 199 -7.83 -0.33 18.85
CA ILE A 199 -7.30 -1.26 19.87
C ILE A 199 -8.38 -1.53 20.93
N GLN A 200 -8.99 -0.46 21.44
CA GLN A 200 -10.00 -0.53 22.50
C GLN A 200 -11.31 -1.21 22.06
N SER A 201 -11.66 -1.14 20.77
CA SER A 201 -12.87 -1.77 20.23
C SER A 201 -12.63 -3.22 19.80
N ASP A 202 -11.49 -3.50 19.18
CA ASP A 202 -11.26 -4.76 18.48
C ASP A 202 -10.47 -5.77 19.32
N LEU A 203 -9.76 -5.34 20.37
CA LEU A 203 -9.13 -6.25 21.31
C LEU A 203 -10.01 -6.41 22.56
N GLN A 204 -10.32 -7.66 22.87
CA GLN A 204 -11.05 -8.02 24.08
C GLN A 204 -10.17 -7.79 25.34
N PRO A 205 -10.75 -7.81 26.56
CA PRO A 205 -9.98 -7.64 27.79
C PRO A 205 -8.83 -8.64 28.00
N ASP A 206 -8.90 -9.80 27.36
CA ASP A 206 -7.85 -10.83 27.35
C ASP A 206 -6.82 -10.65 26.21
N GLY A 207 -6.96 -9.58 25.41
CA GLY A 207 -6.11 -9.25 24.26
C GLY A 207 -6.48 -9.98 22.96
N VAL A 208 -7.48 -10.87 22.97
CA VAL A 208 -7.89 -11.60 21.77
C VAL A 208 -8.64 -10.68 20.82
N HIS A 209 -8.26 -10.72 19.54
CA HIS A 209 -8.93 -9.93 18.50
C HIS A 209 -10.38 -10.39 18.31
N CYS A 210 -11.31 -9.45 18.10
CA CYS A 210 -12.76 -9.66 18.11
C CYS A 210 -13.25 -10.67 17.05
N GLU A 211 -12.48 -10.90 15.99
CA GLU A 211 -12.80 -11.90 14.96
C GLU A 211 -12.51 -13.34 15.36
N GLN A 212 -11.83 -13.58 16.48
CA GLN A 212 -11.52 -14.91 17.02
C GLN A 212 -10.84 -15.86 16.00
N SER A 213 -10.14 -15.28 15.02
CA SER A 213 -9.32 -15.99 14.04
C SER A 213 -7.86 -15.76 14.39
N THR A 214 -7.10 -16.85 14.52
CA THR A 214 -5.65 -16.77 14.77
C THR A 214 -4.92 -16.03 13.67
N ASP A 215 -5.35 -16.20 12.42
CA ASP A 215 -4.76 -15.51 11.26
C ASP A 215 -5.02 -13.99 11.32
N TYR A 216 -6.27 -13.58 11.56
CA TYR A 216 -6.59 -12.16 11.70
C TYR A 216 -6.00 -11.52 12.95
N HIS A 217 -5.90 -12.26 14.07
CA HIS A 217 -5.21 -11.79 15.25
C HIS A 217 -3.73 -11.51 14.96
N HIS A 218 -3.03 -12.45 14.31
CA HIS A 218 -1.64 -12.26 13.92
C HIS A 218 -1.47 -11.09 12.95
N LEU A 219 -2.38 -10.97 11.97
CA LEU A 219 -2.38 -9.85 11.02
C LEU A 219 -2.49 -8.51 11.74
N VAL A 220 -3.43 -8.37 12.68
CA VAL A 220 -3.65 -7.14 13.44
C VAL A 220 -2.44 -6.81 14.30
N LEU A 221 -1.92 -7.77 15.06
CA LEU A 221 -0.72 -7.59 15.89
C LEU A 221 0.50 -7.16 15.06
N LYS A 222 0.75 -7.82 13.92
CA LYS A 222 1.87 -7.49 13.02
C LYS A 222 1.79 -6.04 12.54
N ASN A 223 0.59 -5.54 12.24
CA ASN A 223 0.38 -4.17 11.79
C ASN A 223 0.60 -3.14 12.91
N TYR A 224 0.13 -3.42 14.13
CA TYR A 224 0.40 -2.56 15.28
C TYR A 224 1.91 -2.46 15.60
N LEU A 225 2.62 -3.60 15.65
CA LEU A 225 4.07 -3.62 15.84
C LEU A 225 4.81 -2.87 14.72
N TRP A 226 4.32 -2.97 13.49
CA TRP A 226 4.87 -2.24 12.36
C TRP A 226 4.67 -0.73 12.50
N ILE A 227 3.48 -0.27 12.93
CA ILE A 227 3.24 1.15 13.26
C ILE A 227 4.19 1.62 14.36
N THR A 228 4.33 0.88 15.46
CA THR A 228 5.25 1.23 16.56
C THR A 228 6.67 1.42 16.03
N LYS A 229 7.15 0.52 15.18
CA LYS A 229 8.48 0.62 14.57
C LYS A 229 8.59 1.83 13.63
N LEU A 230 7.58 2.07 12.79
CA LEU A 230 7.55 3.22 11.88
C LEU A 230 7.53 4.55 12.65
N ALA A 231 6.74 4.65 13.72
CA ALA A 231 6.66 5.82 14.57
C ALA A 231 8.01 6.13 15.21
N ARG A 232 8.67 5.11 15.79
CA ARG A 232 10.01 5.24 16.40
C ARG A 232 11.07 5.71 15.38
N LEU A 233 11.04 5.18 14.16
CA LEU A 233 11.98 5.58 13.08
C LEU A 233 11.84 7.05 12.65
N ASN A 234 10.68 7.67 12.91
CA ASN A 234 10.38 9.06 12.56
C ASN A 234 10.15 9.95 13.78
N GLN A 235 10.51 9.49 14.99
CA GLN A 235 10.36 10.24 16.25
C GLN A 235 8.91 10.73 16.47
N ILE A 236 7.93 9.92 16.09
CA ILE A 236 6.51 10.18 16.30
C ILE A 236 6.11 9.55 17.63
N GLU A 237 5.66 10.38 18.56
CA GLU A 237 5.11 9.93 19.83
C GLU A 237 3.75 9.27 19.60
N MET A 238 3.57 8.02 20.03
CA MET A 238 2.26 7.37 20.01
C MET A 238 1.52 7.68 21.33
N PRO A 239 0.17 7.75 21.33
CA PRO A 239 -0.56 7.92 22.57
C PRO A 239 -0.28 6.78 23.55
N GLU A 240 -0.19 7.04 24.86
CA GLU A 240 0.10 6.02 25.89
C GLU A 240 -0.74 4.74 25.76
N PRO A 241 -2.07 4.78 25.50
CA PRO A 241 -2.86 3.54 25.36
C PRO A 241 -2.51 2.69 24.12
N PHE A 242 -1.65 3.18 23.23
CA PHE A 242 -1.15 2.45 22.08
C PHE A 242 0.17 1.72 22.37
N ASP A 243 1.03 2.29 23.22
CA ASP A 243 2.37 1.78 23.54
C ASP A 243 2.33 0.64 24.57
#